data_AF-A0A9E2XN30-F1
#
_entry.id   AF-A0A9E2XN30-F1
#
_cell.length_a   1.000
_cell.length_b   1.000
_cell.length_c   1.000
_cell.angle_alpha   90.00
_cell.angle_beta   90.00
_cell.angle_gamma   90.00
#
_symmetry.space_group_name_H-M   'P 1'
#
loop_
_entity.id
_entity.type
_entity.pdbx_description
1 polymer ?
#
loop_
_entity_poly.entity_id
_entity_poly.type
_entity_poly.pdbx_seq_one_letter_code
_entity_poly.pdbx_strand_id
1 'polypeptide(L)'
;MESEIEIEIEIGKQPAAWLPVLMSLAAIGMVAMQLAFYGAAREADEGAFAHLWQLLMVAQLPLIAAFAYRWLRQAPRQALTILAAQALALAAAVLPVFLLGW
;
A
#
# COMPACT_ATOMS: atom_id res chain seq x y z
N MET A 1 1.10 -29.36 -0.73
CA MET A 1 0.62 -28.82 0.57
C MET A 1 1.80 -28.42 1.45
N GLU A 2 2.68 -29.32 1.90
CA GLU A 2 3.85 -28.92 2.72
C GLU A 2 4.77 -27.90 2.00
N SER A 3 5.03 -28.12 0.70
CA SER A 3 5.81 -27.18 -0.12
C SER A 3 5.14 -25.81 -0.34
N GLU A 4 3.80 -25.75 -0.30
CA GLU A 4 3.07 -24.48 -0.47
C GLU A 4 3.11 -23.66 0.82
N ILE A 5 2.97 -24.32 1.98
CA ILE A 5 3.08 -23.70 3.31
C ILE A 5 4.48 -23.13 3.52
N GLU A 6 5.52 -23.85 3.09
CA GLU A 6 6.90 -23.38 3.20
C GLU A 6 7.14 -22.11 2.35
N ILE A 7 6.61 -22.08 1.13
CA ILE A 7 6.64 -20.89 0.26
C ILE A 7 5.89 -19.72 0.89
N GLU A 8 4.69 -19.95 1.45
CA GLU A 8 3.91 -18.89 2.12
C GLU A 8 4.66 -18.29 3.31
N ILE A 9 5.31 -19.13 4.13
CA ILE A 9 6.13 -18.68 5.26
C ILE A 9 7.32 -17.85 4.77
N GLU A 10 8.03 -18.31 3.73
CA GLU A 10 9.16 -17.57 3.14
C GLU A 10 8.74 -16.24 2.53
N ILE A 11 7.56 -16.17 1.93
CA ILE A 11 6.98 -14.93 1.45
C ILE A 11 6.63 -14.00 2.62
N GLY A 12 5.98 -14.52 3.67
CA GLY A 12 5.57 -13.75 4.84
C GLY A 12 6.72 -13.10 5.60
N LYS A 13 7.92 -13.70 5.57
CA LYS A 13 9.14 -13.14 6.17
C LYS A 13 9.67 -11.91 5.43
N GLN A 14 9.22 -11.65 4.20
CA GLN A 14 9.78 -10.57 3.41
C GLN A 14 9.08 -9.26 3.66
N PRO A 15 9.84 -8.20 3.98
CA PRO A 15 9.27 -6.86 4.11
C PRO A 15 8.48 -6.44 2.87
N ALA A 16 8.97 -6.74 1.66
CA ALA A 16 8.30 -6.36 0.41
C ALA A 16 6.90 -7.01 0.21
N ALA A 17 6.54 -8.05 0.98
CA ALA A 17 5.22 -8.64 0.95
C ALA A 17 4.19 -7.83 1.76
N TRP A 18 4.54 -7.40 2.97
CA TRP A 18 3.60 -6.75 3.90
C TRP A 18 3.81 -5.24 4.08
N LEU A 19 5.02 -4.72 3.84
CA LEU A 19 5.36 -3.31 4.03
C LEU A 19 4.51 -2.38 3.14
N PRO A 20 4.25 -2.68 1.85
CA PRO A 20 3.33 -1.86 1.03
C PRO A 20 1.92 -1.76 1.63
N VAL A 21 1.43 -2.84 2.24
CA VAL A 21 0.11 -2.84 2.92
C VAL A 21 0.14 -1.91 4.12
N LEU A 22 1.18 -1.97 4.96
CA LEU A 22 1.33 -1.05 6.09
C LEU A 22 1.45 0.42 5.65
N MET A 23 2.16 0.68 4.55
CA MET A 23 2.28 2.03 3.98
C MET A 23 0.92 2.56 3.52
N SER A 24 0.12 1.72 2.87
CA SER A 24 -1.25 2.05 2.48
C SER A 24 -2.16 2.28 3.70
N LEU A 25 -2.05 1.46 4.75
CA LEU A 25 -2.78 1.68 6.00
C LEU A 25 -2.37 2.99 6.69
N ALA A 26 -1.09 3.31 6.72
CA ALA A 26 -0.60 4.59 7.23
C ALA A 26 -1.18 5.77 6.44
N ALA A 27 -1.22 5.66 5.11
CA ALA A 27 -1.83 6.66 4.25
C ALA A 27 -3.33 6.86 4.53
N ILE A 28 -4.10 5.77 4.70
CA ILE A 28 -5.52 5.84 5.11
C ILE A 28 -5.65 6.50 6.48
N GLY A 29 -4.81 6.14 7.44
CA GLY A 29 -4.79 6.72 8.78
C GLY A 29 -4.53 8.23 8.77
N MET A 30 -3.60 8.69 7.93
CA MET A 30 -3.35 10.13 7.76
C MET A 30 -4.56 10.86 7.19
N VAL A 31 -5.21 10.31 6.16
CA VAL A 31 -6.42 10.91 5.59
C VAL A 31 -7.54 10.96 6.64
N ALA A 32 -7.77 9.87 7.36
CA ALA A 32 -8.79 9.80 8.41
C ALA A 32 -8.51 10.81 9.54
N MET A 33 -7.25 10.96 9.94
CA MET A 33 -6.83 11.95 10.93
C MET A 33 -7.10 13.37 10.43
N GLN A 34 -6.69 13.69 9.21
CA GLN A 34 -6.92 15.02 8.64
C GLN A 34 -8.42 15.35 8.60
N LEU A 35 -9.26 14.41 8.16
CA LEU A 35 -10.72 14.57 8.16
C LEU A 35 -11.29 14.80 9.57
N ALA A 36 -10.81 14.06 10.56
CA ALA A 36 -11.33 14.12 11.93
C ALA A 36 -10.98 15.45 12.62
N PHE A 37 -9.79 16.00 12.38
CA PHE A 37 -9.31 17.21 13.05
C PHE A 37 -9.58 18.51 12.28
N TYR A 38 -9.50 18.47 10.95
CA TYR A 38 -9.56 19.67 10.10
C TYR A 38 -10.77 19.67 9.15
N GLY A 39 -11.50 18.56 9.06
CA GLY A 39 -12.62 18.40 8.14
C GLY A 39 -12.19 18.17 6.69
N ALA A 40 -13.14 18.26 5.77
CA ALA A 40 -12.90 18.11 4.32
C ALA A 40 -12.62 19.45 3.62
N ALA A 41 -12.33 20.51 4.37
CA ALA A 41 -12.06 21.82 3.79
C ALA A 41 -10.79 21.78 2.95
N ARG A 42 -10.83 22.39 1.76
CA ARG A 42 -9.70 22.46 0.85
C ARG A 42 -8.63 23.36 1.45
N GLU A 43 -7.49 22.79 1.83
CA GLU A 43 -6.29 23.54 2.18
C GLU A 43 -5.75 24.22 0.89
N ALA A 44 -5.40 25.51 0.95
CA ALA A 44 -4.88 26.25 -0.21
C ALA A 44 -3.42 25.91 -0.56
N ASP A 45 -2.78 25.10 0.27
CA ASP A 45 -1.39 24.66 0.14
C ASP A 45 -1.36 23.12 0.13
N GLU A 46 -0.53 22.52 -0.72
CA GLU A 46 -0.21 21.08 -0.69
C GLU A 46 0.63 20.81 0.58
N GLY A 47 0.02 20.96 1.76
CA GLY A 47 0.72 20.95 3.03
C GLY A 47 1.53 19.68 3.26
N ALA A 48 2.37 19.68 4.30
CA ALA A 48 3.28 18.56 4.61
C ALA A 48 2.61 17.16 4.62
N PHE A 49 1.33 17.08 4.98
CA PHE A 49 0.53 15.84 4.91
C PHE A 49 0.35 15.30 3.50
N ALA A 50 0.09 16.16 2.51
CA ALA A 50 -0.06 15.77 1.12
C ALA A 50 1.26 15.20 0.57
N HIS A 51 2.38 15.86 0.84
CA HIS A 51 3.70 15.36 0.44
C HIS A 51 4.08 14.05 1.13
N LEU A 52 3.77 13.89 2.42
CA LEU A 52 4.02 12.62 3.12
C LEU A 52 3.18 11.48 2.54
N TRP A 53 1.91 11.75 2.22
CA TRP A 53 1.05 10.79 1.53
C TRP A 53 1.61 10.42 0.15
N GLN A 54 2.03 11.41 -0.65
CA GLN A 54 2.67 11.19 -1.96
C GLN A 54 3.94 10.33 -1.84
N LEU A 55 4.80 10.61 -0.87
CA LEU A 55 6.01 9.83 -0.61
C LEU A 55 5.68 8.38 -0.29
N LEU A 56 4.66 8.11 0.53
CA LEU A 56 4.21 6.74 0.80
C LEU A 56 3.68 6.06 -0.47
N MET A 57 2.91 6.78 -1.29
CA MET A 57 2.37 6.24 -2.54
C MET A 57 3.47 5.90 -3.55
N VAL A 58 4.46 6.78 -3.71
CA VAL A 58 5.56 6.57 -4.65
C VAL A 58 6.54 5.53 -4.14
N ALA A 59 6.88 5.54 -2.85
CA ALA A 59 7.89 4.65 -2.26
C ALA A 59 7.44 3.18 -2.23
N GLN A 60 6.14 2.89 -2.20
CA GLN A 60 5.68 1.49 -2.24
C GLN A 60 5.77 0.87 -3.65
N LEU A 61 5.73 1.66 -4.73
CA LEU A 61 5.83 1.15 -6.11
C LEU A 61 7.09 0.31 -6.39
N PRO A 62 8.32 0.77 -6.06
CA PRO A 62 9.52 -0.05 -6.27
C PRO A 62 9.53 -1.32 -5.40
N LEU A 63 8.94 -1.29 -4.21
CA LEU A 63 8.82 -2.48 -3.35
C LEU A 63 7.89 -3.53 -3.96
N ILE A 64 6.71 -3.10 -4.42
CA ILE A 64 5.74 -3.95 -5.12
C ILE A 64 6.38 -4.52 -6.40
N ALA A 65 7.10 -3.70 -7.17
CA ALA A 65 7.79 -4.14 -8.38
C ALA A 65 8.89 -5.17 -8.09
N ALA A 66 9.72 -4.95 -7.07
CA ALA A 66 10.75 -5.89 -6.65
C ALA A 66 10.14 -7.23 -6.17
N PHE A 67 9.05 -7.17 -5.41
CA PHE A 67 8.29 -8.34 -4.98
C PHE A 67 7.74 -9.12 -6.17
N ALA A 68 7.04 -8.43 -7.07
CA ALA A 68 6.45 -9.00 -8.28
C ALA A 68 7.52 -9.69 -9.15
N TYR A 69 8.63 -9.00 -9.45
CA TYR A 69 9.70 -9.53 -10.29
C TYR A 69 10.26 -10.86 -9.78
N ARG A 70 10.43 -10.97 -8.47
CA ARG A 70 10.96 -12.19 -7.84
C ARG A 70 9.92 -13.30 -7.75
N TRP A 71 8.73 -12.99 -7.25
CA TRP A 71 7.77 -14.00 -6.82
C TRP A 71 6.81 -14.47 -7.90
N LEU A 72 6.51 -13.66 -8.91
CA LEU A 72 5.73 -14.13 -10.06
C LEU A 72 6.46 -15.25 -10.82
N ARG A 73 7.80 -15.28 -10.79
CA ARG A 73 8.61 -16.31 -11.45
C ARG A 73 8.73 -17.59 -10.63
N GLN A 74 8.71 -17.48 -9.30
CA GLN A 74 8.94 -18.61 -8.38
C GLN A 74 7.64 -19.25 -7.87
N ALA A 75 6.64 -18.45 -7.53
CA ALA A 75 5.39 -18.89 -6.91
C ALA A 75 4.22 -17.99 -7.36
N PRO A 76 3.76 -18.10 -8.63
CA PRO A 76 2.84 -17.14 -9.22
C PRO A 76 1.49 -17.05 -8.51
N ARG A 77 0.95 -18.17 -8.01
CA ARG A 77 -0.35 -18.19 -7.34
C ARG A 77 -0.32 -17.40 -6.02
N GLN A 78 0.67 -17.68 -5.17
CA GLN A 78 0.88 -16.99 -3.90
C GLN A 78 1.31 -15.53 -4.11
N ALA A 79 2.11 -15.27 -5.14
CA ALA A 79 2.48 -13.90 -5.50
C ALA A 79 1.26 -13.07 -5.90
N LEU A 80 0.35 -13.64 -6.70
CA LEU A 80 -0.86 -12.95 -7.16
C LEU A 80 -1.82 -12.60 -6.01
N THR A 81 -1.99 -13.47 -5.01
CA THR A 81 -2.84 -13.15 -3.86
C THR A 81 -2.32 -11.97 -3.06
N ILE A 82 -0.99 -11.89 -2.87
CA ILE A 82 -0.35 -10.78 -2.15
C ILE A 82 -0.37 -9.50 -3.00
N LEU A 83 -0.09 -9.59 -4.29
CA LEU A 83 -0.19 -8.44 -5.20
C LEU A 83 -1.63 -7.90 -5.26
N ALA A 84 -2.64 -8.78 -5.23
CA ALA A 84 -4.04 -8.36 -5.13
C ALA A 84 -4.33 -7.64 -3.82
N ALA A 85 -3.83 -8.14 -2.68
CA ALA A 85 -3.97 -7.46 -1.40
C ALA A 85 -3.27 -6.08 -1.39
N GLN A 86 -2.06 -5.99 -1.94
CA GLN A 86 -1.34 -4.72 -2.08
C GLN A 86 -2.09 -3.73 -2.98
N ALA A 87 -2.65 -4.20 -4.10
CA ALA A 87 -3.45 -3.38 -5.01
C ALA A 87 -4.75 -2.87 -4.36
N LEU A 88 -5.45 -3.73 -3.61
CA LEU A 88 -6.66 -3.34 -2.88
C LEU A 88 -6.34 -2.33 -1.78
N ALA A 89 -5.25 -2.51 -1.04
CA ALA A 89 -4.82 -1.55 -0.02
C ALA A 89 -4.44 -0.20 -0.63
N LEU A 90 -3.70 -0.20 -1.75
CA LEU A 90 -3.35 1.00 -2.50
C LEU A 90 -4.62 1.72 -2.99
N ALA A 91 -5.56 0.98 -3.58
CA ALA A 91 -6.83 1.55 -4.05
C ALA A 91 -7.60 2.19 -2.90
N ALA A 92 -7.68 1.52 -1.73
CA ALA A 92 -8.31 2.06 -0.54
C ALA A 92 -7.62 3.33 0.00
N ALA A 93 -6.29 3.44 -0.12
CA ALA A 93 -5.53 4.63 0.27
C ALA A 93 -5.72 5.81 -0.69
N VAL A 94 -5.97 5.51 -1.96
CA VAL A 94 -6.11 6.49 -3.04
C VAL A 94 -7.54 7.01 -3.17
N LEU A 95 -8.54 6.15 -2.97
CA LEU A 95 -9.95 6.48 -3.19
C LEU A 95 -10.42 7.74 -2.44
N PRO A 96 -10.08 7.98 -1.16
CA PRO A 96 -10.51 9.18 -0.45
C PRO A 96 -10.01 10.48 -1.08
N VAL A 97 -8.76 10.51 -1.56
CA VAL A 97 -8.17 11.71 -2.18
C VAL A 97 -8.95 12.07 -3.45
N PHE A 98 -9.28 11.07 -4.27
CA PHE A 98 -10.09 11.27 -5.48
C PHE A 98 -11.54 11.66 -5.19
N LEU A 99 -12.18 11.04 -4.18
CA LEU A 99 -13.58 11.30 -3.86
C LEU A 99 -13.80 12.66 -3.19
N LEU A 100 -12.84 13.10 -2.37
CA LEU A 100 -12.93 14.36 -1.64
C LEU A 100 -12.38 15.54 -2.44
N GLY A 101 -11.77 15.28 -3.60
CA GLY A 101 -11.27 16.31 -4.52
C GLY A 101 -10.11 17.11 -3.95
N TRP A 102 -9.24 16.45 -3.18
CA TRP A 102 -8.04 17.06 -2.63
C TRP A 102 -6.99 17.21 -3.72
#